data_AF-T1CAU5-F1
#
_entry.id   AF-T1CAU5-F1
#
_cell.length_a   1.000
_cell.length_b   1.000
_cell.length_c   1.000
_cell.angle_alpha   90.00
_cell.angle_beta   90.00
_cell.angle_gamma   90.00
#
_symmetry.space_group_name_H-M   'P 1'
#
loop_
_entity.id
_entity.type
_entity.pdbx_description
1 polymer ?
#
loop_
_entity_poly.entity_id
_entity_poly.type
_entity_poly.pdbx_seq_one_letter_code
_entity_poly.pdbx_strand_id
1 'polypeptide(L)' 'MTIPNVSHSVTIRAELNHRPGVLGRLTTAIGEAGGNILGLDLIEANSDTIVRDITILASDPDHAQ' A
#
# COMPACT_ATOMS: atom_id res chain seq x y z
N MET A 1 2.57 11.24 23.14
CA MET A 1 2.37 11.15 21.67
C MET A 1 3.50 10.30 21.13
N THR A 2 3.21 9.03 20.83
CA THR A 2 4.19 8.13 20.22
C THR A 2 4.36 8.56 18.77
N ILE A 3 5.53 9.06 18.41
CA ILE A 3 5.87 9.33 17.02
C ILE A 3 5.97 7.96 16.33
N PRO A 4 5.22 7.69 15.24
CA PRO A 4 5.40 6.47 14.47
C PRO A 4 6.86 6.42 14.03
N ASN A 5 7.61 5.48 14.57
CA ASN A 5 8.98 5.23 14.13
C ASN A 5 8.91 4.55 12.75
N VAL A 6 9.88 4.85 11.89
CA VAL A 6 9.97 4.33 10.51
C VAL A 6 10.11 2.79 10.47
N SER A 7 10.24 2.14 11.64
CA SER A 7 10.43 0.70 11.84
C SER A 7 9.25 -0.20 11.43
N HIS A 8 8.07 0.35 11.13
CA HIS A 8 6.86 -0.42 10.79
C HIS A 8 6.38 -0.17 9.35
N SER A 9 7.31 0.10 8.41
CA SER A 9 6.96 0.13 7.00
C SER A 9 7.01 -1.26 6.37
N VAL A 10 5.99 -1.61 5.61
CA VAL A 10 5.91 -2.83 4.79
C VAL A 10 5.77 -2.44 3.33
N THR A 11 6.53 -3.08 2.46
CA THR A 11 6.34 -2.96 1.01
C THR A 11 5.63 -4.21 0.50
N ILE A 12 4.46 -4.04 -0.11
CA ILE A 12 3.71 -5.13 -0.74
C ILE A 12 3.78 -4.99 -2.25
N ARG A 13 3.80 -6.13 -2.96
CA ARG A 13 3.60 -6.17 -4.41
C ARG A 13 2.15 -6.54 -4.70
N ALA A 14 1.42 -5.63 -5.34
CA ALA A 14 0.03 -5.80 -5.70
C ALA A 14 -0.13 -5.88 -7.22
N GLU A 15 -0.74 -6.97 -7.69
CA GLU A 15 -1.24 -7.08 -9.06
C GLU A 15 -2.71 -6.63 -9.09
N LEU A 16 -3.01 -5.67 -9.96
CA LEU A 16 -4.30 -4.99 -10.03
C LEU A 16 -4.85 -5.07 -11.44
N ASN A 17 -6.15 -5.28 -11.58
CA ASN A 17 -6.80 -5.12 -12.89
C ASN A 17 -6.56 -3.71 -13.45
N HIS A 18 -6.16 -3.62 -14.72
CA HIS A 18 -5.92 -2.35 -15.43
C HIS A 18 -7.25 -1.68 -15.80
N ARG A 19 -8.01 -1.23 -14.80
CA ARG A 19 -9.30 -0.56 -14.97
C ARG A 19 -9.40 0.68 -14.09
N PRO A 20 -10.10 1.73 -14.55
CA PRO A 20 -10.34 2.92 -13.74
C PRO A 20 -10.88 2.60 -12.35
N GLY A 21 -10.36 3.29 -11.34
CA GLY A 21 -10.80 3.19 -9.94
C GLY A 21 -10.26 1.98 -9.16
N VAL A 22 -9.62 0.99 -9.79
CA VAL A 22 -9.05 -0.18 -9.07
C VAL A 22 -7.98 0.27 -8.06
N LEU A 23 -7.04 1.12 -8.48
CA LEU A 23 -6.02 1.64 -7.57
C LEU A 23 -6.63 2.46 -6.43
N GLY A 24 -7.60 3.34 -6.74
CA GLY A 24 -8.25 4.17 -5.74
C GLY A 24 -8.96 3.34 -4.65
N ARG A 25 -9.61 2.23 -5.03
CA ARG A 25 -10.20 1.30 -4.05
C ARG A 25 -9.15 0.66 -3.14
N LEU A 26 -8.02 0.23 -3.71
CA LEU A 26 -6.92 -0.33 -2.92
C LEU A 26 -6.36 0.69 -1.93
N THR A 27 -6.03 1.90 -2.39
CA THR A 27 -5.43 2.93 -1.51
C THR A 27 -6.41 3.43 -0.46
N THR A 28 -7.71 3.43 -0.77
CA THR A 28 -8.77 3.71 0.22
C THR A 28 -8.81 2.63 1.29
N ALA A 29 -8.82 1.35 0.91
CA ALA A 29 -8.83 0.24 1.87
C ALA A 29 -7.58 0.22 2.77
N ILE A 30 -6.41 0.60 2.23
CA ILE A 30 -5.18 0.77 3.04
C ILE A 30 -5.38 1.86 4.10
N GLY A 31 -5.93 3.02 3.72
CA GLY A 31 -6.20 4.13 4.65
C GLY A 31 -7.25 3.77 5.71
N GLU A 32 -8.31 3.05 5.32
CA GLU A 32 -9.34 2.55 6.25
C GLU A 32 -8.77 1.54 7.26
N ALA A 33 -7.76 0.76 6.87
CA ALA A 33 -7.03 -0.14 7.76
C ALA A 33 -5.99 0.57 8.66
N GLY A 34 -5.88 1.91 8.58
CA GLY A 34 -4.92 2.71 9.35
C GLY A 34 -3.52 2.81 8.71
N GLY A 35 -3.31 2.24 7.52
CA GLY A 35 -2.03 2.32 6.81
C GLY A 35 -1.81 3.69 6.18
N ASN A 36 -0.62 4.26 6.35
CA ASN A 36 -0.20 5.47 5.64
C ASN A 36 0.71 5.10 4.45
N ILE A 37 0.32 5.47 3.23
CA ILE A 37 1.08 5.13 2.03
C ILE A 37 2.26 6.08 1.91
N LEU A 38 3.47 5.54 1.99
CA LEU A 38 4.73 6.28 1.86
C LEU A 38 5.27 6.31 0.43
N GLY A 39 4.98 5.26 -0.34
CA GLY A 39 5.50 5.11 -1.70
C GLY A 39 4.63 4.18 -2.53
N LEU A 40 4.62 4.43 -3.84
CA LEU A 40 3.89 3.65 -4.82
C LEU A 40 4.67 3.67 -6.13
N ASP A 41 5.17 2.50 -6.52
CA ASP A 41 6.06 2.33 -7.66
C ASP A 41 5.44 1.38 -8.68
N LEU A 42 5.47 1.75 -9.95
CA LEU A 42 5.01 0.90 -11.05
C LEU A 42 6.12 -0.09 -11.42
N ILE A 43 5.82 -1.38 -11.34
CA ILE A 43 6.73 -2.45 -11.76
C ILE A 43 6.43 -2.87 -13.19
N GLU A 44 5.16 -3.11 -13.49
CA GLU A 44 4.71 -3.57 -14.80
C GLU A 44 3.31 -3.04 -15.09
N ALA A 45 3.04 -2.70 -16.36
CA ALA A 45 1.69 -2.44 -16.84
C ALA A 45 1.51 -3.10 -18.20
N ASN A 46 0.47 -3.92 -18.32
CA ASN A 46 0.01 -4.51 -19.58
C ASN A 46 -1.49 -4.18 -19.76
N SER A 47 -2.15 -4.72 -20.79
CA SER A 47 -3.55 -4.40 -21.10
C SER A 47 -4.54 -4.83 -20.03
N ASP A 48 -4.23 -5.88 -19.27
CA ASP A 48 -5.16 -6.51 -18.34
C ASP A 48 -4.81 -6.21 -16.89
N THR A 49 -3.52 -6.05 -16.58
CA THR A 49 -3.00 -5.89 -15.23
C THR A 49 -1.96 -4.77 -15.09
N ILE A 50 -1.85 -4.27 -13.87
CA ILE A 50 -0.82 -3.35 -13.40
C ILE A 50 -0.24 -3.92 -12.12
N VAL A 51 1.08 -4.11 -12.08
CA VAL A 51 1.82 -4.55 -10.90
C VAL A 51 2.50 -3.35 -10.27
N ARG A 52 2.27 -3.12 -8.98
CA ARG A 52 2.86 -2.04 -8.21
C ARG A 52 3.45 -2.53 -6.90
N ASP A 53 4.57 -1.94 -6.53
CA ASP A 53 5.08 -2.01 -5.16
C ASP A 53 4.50 -0.84 -4.38
N ILE A 54 3.97 -1.11 -3.18
CA ILE A 54 3.29 -0.12 -2.34
C ILE A 54 3.93 -0.21 -0.96
N THR A 55 4.55 0.88 -0.54
CA THR A 55 5.18 1.00 0.78
C THR A 55 4.21 1.67 1.74
N ILE A 56 3.86 0.98 2.82
CA ILE A 56 2.81 1.34 3.78
C ILE A 56 3.43 1.40 5.16
N LEU A 57 3.26 2.51 5.86
CA LEU A 57 3.56 2.64 7.28
C LEU A 57 2.34 2.17 8.08
N ALA A 58 2.48 1.11 8.86
CA ALA A 58 1.42 0.65 9.75
C ALA A 58 1.27 1.63 10.94
N SER A 59 0.03 1.93 11.31
CA SER A 59 -0.28 2.82 12.44
C SER A 59 -0.15 2.16 13.82
N ASP A 60 0.06 0.84 13.88
CA ASP A 60 -0.01 0.07 15.12
C ASP A 60 1.24 -0.81 15.34
N PRO A 61 1.95 -0.66 16.48
CA PRO A 61 3.00 -1.59 16.92
C PRO A 61 2.55 -3.04 17.10
N ASP A 62 1.25 -3.31 17.27
CA ASP A 62 0.71 -4.66 17.53
C ASP A 62 0.68 -5.58 16.29
N HIS A 63 1.04 -5.08 15.10
CA HIS A 63 1.13 -5.88 13.86
C HIS A 63 2.53 -6.45 13.58
N ALA A 64 3.45 -6.39 14.55
CA ALA A 64 4.81 -6.91 14.45
C ALA A 64 5.04 -8.25 15.18
N GLN A 65 4.03 -9.13 15.24
CA GLN A 65 4.18 -10.48 15.80
C GLN A 65 3.80 -11.58 14.81
#